data_AF-A0A7W0X882-F1
#
_entry.id   AF-A0A7W0X882-F1
#
_cell.length_a   1.000
_cell.length_b   1.000
_cell.length_c   1.000
_cell.angle_alpha   90.00
_cell.angle_beta   90.00
_cell.angle_gamma   90.00
#
_symmetry.space_group_name_H-M   'P 1'
#
loop_
_entity.id
_entity.type
_entity.pdbx_description
1 polymer ?
#
loop_
_entity_poly.entity_id
_entity_poly.type
_entity_poly.pdbx_seq_one_letter_code
_entity_poly.pdbx_strand_id
1 'polypeptide(L)'
;MDWQRTIHCIGDLHAGGIKRPRVSAMLDDVKTLGTPAIHLQIGDSTERGLPEEDVLAKRWLGRLPARHYTVLGNHDVLHNKRTAKQWAAAYGNESQSYVIDFPTLRIVAVGPDRDYPAERSGTLSDRTLEWLEARIRNAPDKTCWVACHWPLKHTVMGDSSKLYTSAMQSFHAKPDDRIRALLAKYPNAKAWLSGHTHSPIDAPGLVTRAALPGGRKIVTVNFSAIVGVGKIRDASDPVRSLYLTHFPGRMEVRFRDHGQRSWKQVGGRRVITVEV
;
A
#
# COMPACT_ATOMS: atom_id res chain seq x y z
N MET A 1 -6.08 1.82 21.14
CA MET A 1 -5.94 2.21 19.73
C MET A 1 -7.22 2.95 19.36
N ASP A 2 -7.13 4.12 18.74
CA ASP A 2 -8.32 4.82 18.23
C ASP A 2 -8.69 4.20 16.86
N TRP A 3 -9.64 3.28 16.88
CA TRP A 3 -10.02 2.52 15.70
C TRP A 3 -10.66 3.38 14.60
N GLN A 4 -11.40 4.43 14.96
CA GLN A 4 -12.05 5.34 14.01
C GLN A 4 -11.06 6.25 13.27
N ARG A 5 -9.80 6.30 13.73
CA ARG A 5 -8.69 6.98 13.06
C ARG A 5 -7.66 6.00 12.48
N THR A 6 -7.93 4.71 12.57
CA THR A 6 -6.99 3.67 12.17
C THR A 6 -7.34 3.10 10.81
N ILE A 7 -6.34 3.02 9.94
CA ILE A 7 -6.41 2.35 8.64
C ILE A 7 -5.72 1.00 8.77
N HIS A 8 -6.45 -0.08 8.53
CA HIS A 8 -5.87 -1.42 8.45
C HIS A 8 -5.29 -1.62 7.04
N CYS A 9 -3.97 -1.81 6.99
CA CYS A 9 -3.16 -1.81 5.78
C CYS A 9 -2.80 -3.24 5.37
N ILE A 10 -3.32 -3.66 4.23
CA ILE A 10 -3.18 -5.01 3.68
C ILE A 10 -2.33 -4.89 2.41
N GLY A 11 -1.27 -5.69 2.30
CA GLY A 11 -0.39 -5.72 1.13
C GLY A 11 -0.51 -7.04 0.38
N ASP A 12 -0.52 -6.98 -0.94
CA ASP A 12 -0.27 -8.12 -1.84
C ASP A 12 -1.12 -9.37 -1.47
N LEU A 13 -2.44 -9.26 -1.68
CA LEU A 13 -3.39 -10.34 -1.38
C LEU A 13 -3.19 -11.53 -2.33
N HIS A 14 -2.99 -11.27 -3.62
CA HIS A 14 -2.83 -12.28 -4.67
C HIS A 14 -3.95 -13.34 -4.66
N ALA A 15 -5.20 -12.91 -4.74
CA ALA A 15 -6.32 -13.83 -4.89
C ALA A 15 -6.11 -14.72 -6.13
N GLY A 16 -6.29 -16.03 -5.96
CA GLY A 16 -5.92 -17.06 -6.95
C GLY A 16 -4.57 -17.73 -6.66
N GLY A 17 -3.62 -17.02 -6.04
CA GLY A 17 -2.32 -17.56 -5.62
C GLY A 17 -2.21 -17.84 -4.12
N ILE A 18 -2.85 -17.01 -3.29
CA ILE A 18 -2.78 -17.11 -1.83
C ILE A 18 -3.47 -18.36 -1.29
N LYS A 19 -2.82 -19.01 -0.33
CA LYS A 19 -3.34 -20.23 0.31
C LYS A 19 -4.44 -19.91 1.31
N ARG A 20 -5.50 -20.74 1.31
CA ARG A 20 -6.67 -20.61 2.18
C ARG A 20 -6.33 -20.43 3.68
N PRO A 21 -5.38 -21.17 4.28
CA PRO A 21 -5.04 -20.97 5.69
C PRO A 21 -4.59 -19.54 6.03
N ARG A 22 -3.89 -18.86 5.11
CA ARG A 22 -3.37 -17.50 5.32
C ARG A 22 -4.51 -16.48 5.41
N VAL A 23 -5.41 -16.51 4.41
CA VAL A 23 -6.58 -15.63 4.36
C VAL A 23 -7.59 -15.92 5.48
N SER A 24 -7.71 -17.18 5.93
CA SER A 24 -8.51 -17.55 7.09
C SER A 24 -7.92 -17.02 8.39
N ALA A 25 -6.62 -17.21 8.64
CA ALA A 25 -5.96 -16.74 9.86
C ALA A 25 -6.16 -15.23 10.06
N MET A 26 -5.99 -14.44 8.99
CA MET A 26 -6.25 -13.01 9.03
C MET A 26 -7.71 -12.67 9.30
N LEU A 27 -8.66 -13.30 8.61
CA LEU A 27 -10.09 -13.05 8.84
C LEU A 27 -10.56 -13.42 10.25
N ASP A 28 -10.05 -14.52 10.79
CA ASP A 28 -10.41 -14.99 12.12
C ASP A 28 -9.77 -14.13 13.20
N ASP A 29 -8.61 -13.51 12.95
CA ASP A 29 -7.99 -12.58 13.89
C ASP A 29 -8.64 -11.20 13.86
N VAL A 30 -8.85 -10.61 12.67
CA VAL A 30 -9.37 -9.24 12.55
C VAL A 30 -10.76 -9.06 13.15
N LYS A 31 -11.59 -10.13 13.20
CA LYS A 31 -12.91 -10.12 13.84
C LYS A 31 -12.84 -10.01 15.37
N THR A 32 -11.69 -10.30 15.96
CA THR A 32 -11.45 -10.17 17.41
C THR A 32 -10.91 -8.78 17.79
N LEU A 33 -10.57 -7.96 16.79
CA LEU A 33 -10.05 -6.61 16.97
C LEU A 33 -11.18 -5.58 16.84
N GLY A 34 -10.89 -4.32 17.16
CA GLY A 34 -11.84 -3.24 16.88
C GLY A 34 -11.93 -2.93 15.39
N THR A 35 -13.04 -2.29 15.00
CA THR A 35 -13.32 -1.96 13.60
C THR A 35 -12.55 -0.72 13.16
N PRO A 36 -11.56 -0.83 12.24
CA PRO A 36 -10.83 0.33 11.74
C PRO A 36 -11.74 1.26 10.93
N ALA A 37 -11.29 2.49 10.71
CA ALA A 37 -11.99 3.44 9.84
C ALA A 37 -12.21 2.86 8.44
N ILE A 38 -11.16 2.24 7.89
CA ILE A 38 -11.17 1.54 6.60
C ILE A 38 -10.16 0.38 6.59
N HIS A 39 -10.33 -0.52 5.63
CA HIS A 39 -9.28 -1.41 5.15
C HIS A 39 -8.71 -0.87 3.83
N LEU A 40 -7.39 -0.75 3.74
CA LEU A 40 -6.70 -0.33 2.51
C LEU A 40 -5.87 -1.50 1.99
N GLN A 41 -6.30 -2.11 0.88
CA GLN A 41 -5.52 -3.11 0.14
C GLN A 41 -4.65 -2.43 -0.91
N ILE A 42 -3.32 -2.59 -0.82
CA ILE A 42 -2.39 -1.86 -1.69
C ILE A 42 -1.84 -2.70 -2.85
N GLY A 43 -2.58 -2.72 -3.96
CA GLY A 43 -2.20 -3.44 -5.18
C GLY A 43 -2.16 -4.95 -5.04
N ASP A 44 -1.90 -5.61 -6.16
CA ASP A 44 -1.79 -7.06 -6.32
C ASP A 44 -2.90 -7.79 -5.55
N SER A 45 -4.12 -7.31 -5.77
CA SER A 45 -5.32 -7.90 -5.20
C SER A 45 -5.59 -9.29 -5.77
N THR A 46 -5.13 -9.52 -6.99
CA THR A 46 -5.22 -10.75 -7.78
C THR A 46 -3.84 -11.29 -8.12
N GLU A 47 -3.72 -12.57 -8.44
CA GLU A 47 -2.44 -13.19 -8.85
C GLU A 47 -2.13 -12.95 -10.33
N ARG A 48 -3.16 -12.91 -11.18
CA ARG A 48 -3.05 -12.75 -12.63
C ARG A 48 -4.09 -11.79 -13.18
N GLY A 49 -4.88 -11.13 -12.32
CA GLY A 49 -5.98 -10.21 -12.64
C GLY A 49 -7.05 -10.78 -13.55
N LEU A 50 -7.31 -12.08 -13.42
CA LEU A 50 -8.44 -12.71 -14.05
C LEU A 50 -9.75 -12.28 -13.36
N PRO A 51 -10.88 -12.17 -14.09
CA PRO A 51 -12.17 -11.81 -13.49
C PRO A 51 -12.59 -12.70 -12.31
N GLU A 52 -12.27 -14.00 -12.37
CA GLU A 52 -12.57 -14.95 -11.29
C GLU A 52 -11.75 -14.61 -10.04
N GLU A 53 -10.51 -14.16 -10.20
CA GLU A 53 -9.64 -13.74 -9.10
C GLU A 53 -10.16 -12.44 -8.45
N ASP A 54 -10.74 -11.51 -9.22
CA ASP A 54 -11.43 -10.35 -8.65
C ASP A 54 -12.63 -10.76 -7.79
N VAL A 55 -13.40 -11.78 -8.21
CA VAL A 55 -14.52 -12.30 -7.42
C VAL A 55 -14.00 -12.89 -6.11
N LEU A 56 -12.89 -13.63 -6.15
CA LEU A 56 -12.23 -14.16 -4.95
C LEU A 56 -11.78 -13.03 -4.02
N ALA A 57 -11.09 -12.01 -4.56
CA ALA A 57 -10.57 -10.87 -3.83
C ALA A 57 -11.69 -10.07 -3.15
N LYS A 58 -12.71 -9.64 -3.92
CA LYS A 58 -13.84 -8.86 -3.42
C LYS A 58 -14.64 -9.62 -2.37
N ARG A 59 -14.87 -10.92 -2.57
CA ARG A 59 -15.55 -11.76 -1.57
C ARG A 59 -14.76 -11.85 -0.27
N TRP A 60 -13.43 -11.92 -0.33
CA TRP A 60 -12.61 -11.94 0.88
C TRP A 60 -12.58 -10.57 1.56
N LEU A 61 -12.32 -9.50 0.81
CA LEU A 61 -12.29 -8.13 1.31
C LEU A 61 -13.63 -7.69 1.93
N GLY A 62 -14.75 -8.11 1.33
CA GLY A 62 -16.10 -7.84 1.84
C GLY A 62 -16.45 -8.56 3.16
N ARG A 63 -15.60 -9.47 3.66
CA ARG A 63 -15.75 -10.12 4.97
C ARG A 63 -15.02 -9.38 6.09
N LEU A 64 -14.28 -8.32 5.77
CA LEU A 64 -13.58 -7.49 6.75
C LEU A 64 -14.57 -6.56 7.47
N PRO A 65 -14.32 -6.17 8.74
CA PRO A 65 -15.31 -5.47 9.57
C PRO A 65 -15.57 -4.00 9.22
N ALA A 66 -14.88 -3.42 8.22
CA ALA A 66 -15.07 -2.05 7.75
C ALA A 66 -15.09 -1.96 6.22
N ARG A 67 -15.38 -0.77 5.68
CA ARG A 67 -15.29 -0.51 4.23
C ARG A 67 -13.85 -0.75 3.75
N HIS A 68 -13.70 -1.44 2.62
CA HIS A 68 -12.41 -1.65 1.99
C HIS A 68 -12.23 -0.78 0.75
N TYR A 69 -10.99 -0.37 0.51
CA TYR A 69 -10.54 0.31 -0.69
C TYR A 69 -9.33 -0.44 -1.25
N THR A 70 -9.27 -0.58 -2.56
CA THR A 70 -8.24 -1.35 -3.25
C THR A 70 -7.48 -0.42 -4.19
N VAL A 71 -6.16 -0.40 -4.10
CA VAL A 71 -5.26 0.31 -5.02
C VAL A 71 -4.84 -0.67 -6.11
N LEU A 72 -4.59 -0.17 -7.33
CA LEU A 72 -4.13 -0.97 -8.47
C LEU A 72 -2.66 -1.41 -8.26
N GLY A 73 -2.35 -2.70 -8.49
CA GLY A 73 -0.99 -3.20 -8.61
C GLY A 73 -0.68 -3.80 -9.98
N ASN A 74 0.54 -4.33 -10.15
CA ASN A 74 0.95 -4.92 -11.42
C ASN A 74 0.23 -6.23 -11.74
N HIS A 75 0.08 -7.15 -10.79
CA HIS A 75 -0.56 -8.44 -11.06
C HIS A 75 -2.01 -8.31 -11.49
N ASP A 76 -2.63 -7.17 -11.17
CA ASP A 76 -4.01 -6.86 -11.57
C ASP A 76 -4.16 -6.53 -13.06
N VAL A 77 -3.10 -6.11 -13.76
CA VAL A 77 -3.17 -5.63 -15.17
C VAL A 77 -2.06 -6.14 -16.10
N LEU A 78 -0.84 -6.40 -15.62
CA LEU A 78 0.31 -6.73 -16.48
C LEU A 78 0.20 -8.09 -17.20
N HIS A 79 -0.58 -9.04 -16.65
CA HIS A 79 -0.55 -10.44 -17.07
C HIS A 79 -1.80 -10.91 -17.84
N ASN A 80 -2.74 -10.01 -18.15
CA ASN A 80 -4.10 -10.39 -18.59
C ASN A 80 -4.72 -9.46 -19.65
N LYS A 81 -3.92 -8.62 -20.32
CA LYS A 81 -4.36 -7.62 -21.33
C LYS A 81 -5.41 -6.62 -20.79
N ARG A 82 -5.65 -6.59 -19.49
CA ARG A 82 -6.65 -5.75 -18.85
C ARG A 82 -6.12 -4.34 -18.72
N THR A 83 -6.94 -3.37 -19.10
CA THR A 83 -6.62 -1.95 -18.90
C THR A 83 -6.89 -1.51 -17.45
N ALA A 84 -6.21 -0.46 -17.00
CA ALA A 84 -6.49 0.20 -15.72
C ALA A 84 -7.97 0.61 -15.56
N LYS A 85 -8.64 0.98 -16.66
CA LYS A 85 -10.08 1.30 -16.68
C LYS A 85 -10.96 0.07 -16.42
N GLN A 86 -10.66 -1.06 -17.04
CA GLN A 86 -11.37 -2.32 -16.79
C GLN A 86 -11.12 -2.85 -15.36
N TRP A 87 -9.93 -2.60 -14.81
CA TRP A 87 -9.66 -2.83 -13.40
C TRP A 87 -10.54 -1.95 -12.50
N ALA A 88 -10.54 -0.64 -12.73
CA ALA A 88 -11.33 0.30 -11.93
C ALA A 88 -12.81 -0.07 -11.92
N ALA A 89 -13.39 -0.39 -13.09
CA ALA A 89 -14.78 -0.79 -13.22
C ALA A 89 -15.13 -2.04 -12.39
N ALA A 90 -14.26 -3.06 -12.36
CA ALA A 90 -14.54 -4.27 -11.58
C ALA A 90 -14.50 -4.07 -10.06
N TYR A 91 -13.81 -3.01 -9.61
CA TYR A 91 -13.78 -2.56 -8.21
C TYR A 91 -14.78 -1.42 -7.94
N GLY A 92 -15.64 -1.08 -8.91
CA GLY A 92 -16.68 -0.06 -8.76
C GLY A 92 -16.16 1.38 -8.75
N ASN A 93 -14.97 1.62 -9.29
CA ASN A 93 -14.34 2.94 -9.38
C ASN A 93 -14.43 3.50 -10.80
N GLU A 94 -14.56 4.82 -10.92
CA GLU A 94 -14.55 5.51 -12.22
C GLU A 94 -13.15 5.49 -12.89
N SER A 95 -12.10 5.44 -12.06
CA SER A 95 -10.70 5.45 -12.48
C SER A 95 -9.86 4.63 -11.50
N GLN A 96 -8.68 4.21 -11.95
CA GLN A 96 -7.68 3.56 -11.12
C GLN A 96 -7.08 4.47 -10.04
N SER A 97 -7.28 5.78 -10.17
CA SER A 97 -6.86 6.79 -9.21
C SER A 97 -8.07 7.52 -8.64
N TYR A 98 -8.14 7.62 -7.31
CA TYR A 98 -9.28 8.19 -6.60
C TYR A 98 -8.87 8.72 -5.23
N VAL A 99 -9.80 9.39 -4.55
CA VAL A 99 -9.57 9.99 -3.23
C VAL A 99 -10.45 9.32 -2.18
N ILE A 100 -9.88 9.09 -1.00
CA ILE A 100 -10.60 8.72 0.21
C ILE A 100 -10.44 9.89 1.19
N ASP A 101 -11.54 10.55 1.52
CA ASP A 101 -11.55 11.75 2.34
C ASP A 101 -12.10 11.49 3.74
N PHE A 102 -11.35 11.95 4.74
CA PHE A 102 -11.73 12.07 6.14
C PHE A 102 -11.72 13.55 6.55
N PRO A 103 -12.21 13.92 7.74
CA PRO A 103 -12.20 15.31 8.19
C PRO A 103 -10.82 15.97 8.15
N THR A 104 -9.77 15.30 8.65
CA THR A 104 -8.41 15.84 8.75
C THR A 104 -7.35 15.09 7.93
N LEU A 105 -7.74 14.03 7.23
CA LEU A 105 -6.86 13.20 6.41
C LEU A 105 -7.47 13.03 5.01
N ARG A 106 -6.62 13.10 4.00
CA ARG A 106 -6.91 12.68 2.64
C ARG A 106 -5.95 11.56 2.25
N ILE A 107 -6.49 10.48 1.70
CA ILE A 107 -5.69 9.45 1.03
C ILE A 107 -5.93 9.60 -0.47
N VAL A 108 -4.86 9.80 -1.25
CA VAL A 108 -4.92 9.81 -2.71
C VAL A 108 -4.38 8.49 -3.22
N ALA A 109 -5.28 7.59 -3.61
CA ALA A 109 -4.92 6.36 -4.30
C ALA A 109 -4.54 6.70 -5.74
N VAL A 110 -3.34 6.32 -6.15
CA VAL A 110 -2.79 6.62 -7.48
C VAL A 110 -2.18 5.36 -8.09
N GLY A 111 -2.42 5.17 -9.38
CA GLY A 111 -1.87 4.05 -10.15
C GLY A 111 -1.66 4.40 -11.62
N PRO A 112 -0.79 3.66 -12.32
CA PRO A 112 -0.54 3.86 -13.76
C PRO A 112 -1.84 3.83 -14.56
N ASP A 113 -1.99 4.79 -15.49
CA ASP A 113 -3.10 4.85 -16.45
C ASP A 113 -2.83 4.03 -17.72
N ARG A 114 -1.63 3.46 -17.83
CA ARG A 114 -1.16 2.62 -18.92
C ARG A 114 -0.43 1.42 -18.33
N ASP A 115 -0.58 0.28 -19.00
CA ASP A 115 0.21 -0.90 -18.72
C ASP A 115 1.62 -0.69 -19.28
N TYR A 116 2.60 -0.62 -18.39
CA TYR A 116 4.00 -0.59 -18.72
C TYR A 116 4.68 -1.83 -18.13
N PRO A 117 5.04 -2.82 -18.97
CA PRO A 117 5.67 -4.03 -18.48
C PRO A 117 7.14 -3.79 -18.10
N ALA A 118 7.69 -4.76 -17.36
CA ALA A 118 9.12 -4.85 -17.01
C ALA A 118 9.65 -3.56 -16.36
N GLU A 119 10.76 -3.02 -16.89
CA GLU A 119 11.50 -1.89 -16.32
C GLU A 119 10.69 -0.60 -16.22
N ARG A 120 9.61 -0.49 -17.00
CA ARG A 120 8.72 0.68 -16.99
C ARG A 120 7.52 0.51 -16.05
N SER A 121 7.41 -0.62 -15.35
CA SER A 121 6.37 -0.85 -14.34
C SER A 121 6.38 0.26 -13.28
N GLY A 122 5.19 0.66 -12.83
CA GLY A 122 4.99 1.76 -11.89
C GLY A 122 5.16 3.16 -12.49
N THR A 123 5.21 3.32 -13.81
CA THR A 123 5.27 4.65 -14.45
C THR A 123 3.92 5.36 -14.38
N LEU A 124 3.91 6.51 -13.71
CA LEU A 124 2.82 7.47 -13.70
C LEU A 124 3.00 8.43 -14.88
N SER A 125 2.00 8.53 -15.75
CA SER A 125 2.01 9.48 -16.86
C SER A 125 1.94 10.93 -16.36
N ASP A 126 2.25 11.88 -17.25
CA ASP A 126 2.12 13.32 -16.96
C ASP A 126 0.71 13.67 -16.49
N ARG A 127 -0.30 13.13 -17.17
CA ARG A 127 -1.71 13.27 -16.80
C ARG A 127 -2.00 12.75 -15.39
N THR A 128 -1.44 11.59 -15.04
CA THR A 128 -1.61 11.01 -13.69
C THR A 128 -0.91 11.86 -12.63
N LEU A 129 0.27 12.41 -12.92
CA LEU A 129 1.00 13.29 -12.01
C LEU A 129 0.28 14.64 -11.83
N GLU A 130 -0.23 15.24 -12.90
CA GLU A 130 -1.05 16.47 -12.85
C GLU A 130 -2.33 16.24 -12.03
N TRP A 131 -2.99 15.10 -12.24
CA TRP A 131 -4.15 14.72 -11.44
C TRP A 131 -3.79 14.58 -9.96
N LEU A 132 -2.69 13.88 -9.63
CA LEU A 132 -2.21 13.71 -8.25
C LEU A 132 -1.91 15.07 -7.60
N GLU A 133 -1.15 15.92 -8.30
CA GLU A 133 -0.83 17.28 -7.87
C GLU A 133 -2.10 18.07 -7.54
N ALA A 134 -3.10 18.04 -8.42
CA ALA A 134 -4.37 18.73 -8.19
C ALA A 134 -5.09 18.22 -6.93
N ARG A 135 -5.09 16.90 -6.65
CA ARG A 135 -5.74 16.34 -5.45
C ARG A 135 -5.04 16.70 -4.15
N ILE A 136 -3.72 16.81 -4.17
CA ILE A 136 -2.92 17.28 -3.03
C ILE A 136 -3.13 18.79 -2.81
N ARG A 137 -3.03 19.58 -3.88
CA ARG A 137 -3.19 21.04 -3.84
C ARG A 137 -4.57 21.48 -3.35
N ASN A 138 -5.63 20.78 -3.74
CA ASN A 138 -7.02 21.12 -3.40
C ASN A 138 -7.46 20.63 -2.01
N ALA A 139 -6.54 20.29 -1.11
CA ALA A 139 -6.83 20.03 0.31
C ALA A 139 -5.66 20.47 1.21
N PRO A 140 -5.27 21.76 1.18
CA PRO A 140 -4.11 22.26 1.92
C PRO A 140 -4.24 22.06 3.44
N ASP A 141 -5.47 22.07 3.96
CA ASP A 141 -5.77 21.95 5.39
C ASP A 141 -5.82 20.50 5.91
N LYS A 142 -5.67 19.51 5.02
CA LYS A 142 -5.67 18.09 5.40
C LYS A 142 -4.28 17.50 5.24
N THR A 143 -3.89 16.65 6.18
CA THR A 143 -2.79 15.71 5.96
C THR A 143 -3.09 14.88 4.72
N CYS A 144 -2.15 14.76 3.79
CA CYS A 144 -2.31 13.97 2.58
C CYS A 144 -1.35 12.78 2.58
N TRP A 145 -1.90 11.57 2.46
CA TRP A 145 -1.16 10.33 2.22
C TRP A 145 -1.39 9.89 0.78
N VAL A 146 -0.31 9.63 0.04
CA VAL A 146 -0.39 9.06 -1.30
C VAL A 146 -0.28 7.54 -1.17
N ALA A 147 -1.23 6.80 -1.73
CA ALA A 147 -1.19 5.34 -1.76
C ALA A 147 -0.94 4.87 -3.20
N CYS A 148 0.21 4.27 -3.42
CA CYS A 148 0.63 3.74 -4.71
C CYS A 148 1.27 2.37 -4.47
N HIS A 149 0.87 1.35 -5.21
CA HIS A 149 1.41 0.00 -5.00
C HIS A 149 2.94 -0.04 -5.08
N TRP A 150 3.54 0.71 -6.00
CA TRP A 150 4.99 0.81 -6.10
C TRP A 150 5.58 1.78 -5.05
N PRO A 151 6.62 1.38 -4.29
CA PRO A 151 7.32 2.26 -3.36
C PRO A 151 8.10 3.36 -4.09
N LEU A 152 8.53 4.39 -3.37
CA LEU A 152 9.53 5.33 -3.88
C LEU A 152 10.88 4.62 -4.03
N LYS A 153 11.73 5.08 -4.95
CA LYS A 153 13.04 4.47 -5.18
C LYS A 153 13.91 4.52 -3.91
N HIS A 154 14.62 3.43 -3.62
CA HIS A 154 15.54 3.30 -2.48
C HIS A 154 14.93 3.54 -1.08
N THR A 155 13.64 3.22 -0.89
CA THR A 155 13.01 3.33 0.44
C THR A 155 12.85 2.00 1.15
N VAL A 156 12.68 0.90 0.42
CA VAL A 156 12.57 -0.46 0.97
C VAL A 156 13.72 -1.30 0.44
N MET A 157 14.53 -1.83 1.35
CA MET A 157 15.82 -2.45 1.07
C MET A 157 15.95 -3.80 1.80
N GLY A 158 17.03 -4.53 1.52
CA GLY A 158 17.33 -5.83 2.13
C GLY A 158 18.33 -6.62 1.29
N ASP A 159 18.59 -7.87 1.69
CA ASP A 159 19.39 -8.80 0.90
C ASP A 159 18.69 -9.10 -0.43
N SER A 160 19.19 -8.48 -1.50
CA SER A 160 18.61 -8.56 -2.83
C SER A 160 18.66 -9.97 -3.45
N SER A 161 19.40 -10.91 -2.87
CA SER A 161 19.32 -12.32 -3.29
C SER A 161 18.00 -12.98 -2.85
N LYS A 162 17.43 -12.52 -1.73
CA LYS A 162 16.23 -13.11 -1.10
C LYS A 162 14.99 -12.24 -1.20
N LEU A 163 15.16 -10.93 -1.22
CA LEU A 163 14.07 -9.94 -1.18
C LEU A 163 14.02 -9.14 -2.46
N TYR A 164 12.81 -8.77 -2.88
CA TYR A 164 12.63 -7.66 -3.82
C TYR A 164 12.85 -6.34 -3.09
N THR A 165 13.49 -5.37 -3.75
CA THR A 165 13.80 -4.07 -3.15
C THR A 165 13.43 -2.96 -4.12
N SER A 166 13.12 -1.79 -3.56
CA SER A 166 12.84 -0.57 -4.33
C SER A 166 14.06 0.02 -5.07
N ALA A 167 15.22 -0.64 -4.99
CA ALA A 167 16.38 -0.34 -5.83
C ALA A 167 16.33 -1.10 -7.17
N MET A 168 15.52 -2.15 -7.27
CA MET A 168 15.34 -2.88 -8.52
C MET A 168 14.49 -2.06 -9.49
N GLN A 169 14.82 -2.16 -10.78
CA GLN A 169 14.25 -1.31 -11.83
C GLN A 169 12.72 -1.39 -11.86
N SER A 170 12.12 -2.57 -11.73
CA SER A 170 10.65 -2.75 -11.82
C SER A 170 9.90 -2.58 -10.49
N PHE A 171 10.59 -2.23 -9.39
CA PHE A 171 10.05 -2.28 -8.03
C PHE A 171 9.87 -0.92 -7.36
N HIS A 172 9.79 0.14 -8.15
CA HIS A 172 9.55 1.49 -7.64
C HIS A 172 8.73 2.33 -8.62
N ALA A 173 8.04 3.34 -8.09
CA ALA A 173 7.24 4.28 -8.84
C ALA A 173 8.13 5.21 -9.67
N LYS A 174 7.68 5.54 -10.88
CA LYS A 174 8.41 6.35 -11.85
C LYS A 174 7.52 7.44 -12.43
N PRO A 175 8.07 8.54 -12.94
CA PRO A 175 9.47 8.98 -12.81
C PRO A 175 9.80 9.49 -11.39
N ASP A 176 10.88 8.99 -10.78
CA ASP A 176 11.22 9.24 -9.35
C ASP A 176 11.51 10.72 -9.06
N ASP A 177 12.27 11.39 -9.93
CA ASP A 177 12.63 12.79 -9.81
C ASP A 177 11.39 13.70 -9.80
N ARG A 178 10.45 13.48 -10.73
CA ARG A 178 9.23 14.27 -10.82
C ARG A 178 8.24 13.96 -9.71
N ILE A 179 8.10 12.69 -9.32
CA ILE A 179 7.28 12.32 -8.16
C ILE A 179 7.79 13.05 -6.91
N ARG A 180 9.10 13.01 -6.66
CA ARG A 180 9.70 13.68 -5.50
C ARG A 180 9.58 15.20 -5.56
N ALA A 181 9.79 15.81 -6.73
CA ALA A 181 9.62 17.24 -6.92
C ALA A 181 8.18 17.69 -6.65
N LEU A 182 7.20 16.94 -7.16
CA LEU A 182 5.77 17.18 -6.87
C LEU A 182 5.50 17.08 -5.37
N LEU A 183 5.93 16.00 -4.71
CA LEU A 183 5.71 15.83 -3.27
C LEU A 183 6.38 16.95 -2.45
N ALA A 184 7.56 17.41 -2.85
CA ALA A 184 8.31 18.48 -2.18
C ALA A 184 7.52 19.81 -2.15
N LYS A 185 6.81 20.13 -3.24
CA LYS A 185 6.06 21.37 -3.44
C LYS A 185 4.90 21.56 -2.44
N TYR A 186 4.34 20.48 -1.89
CA TYR A 186 3.09 20.54 -1.12
C TYR A 186 3.27 20.11 0.34
N PRO A 187 3.39 21.05 1.31
CA PRO A 187 3.68 20.76 2.71
C PRO A 187 2.72 19.77 3.38
N ASN A 188 1.50 19.64 2.87
CA ASN A 188 0.48 18.71 3.33
C ASN A 188 0.67 17.28 2.81
N ALA A 189 1.52 17.02 1.81
CA ALA A 189 1.91 15.66 1.38
C ALA A 189 2.86 15.00 2.40
N LYS A 190 2.32 14.20 3.33
CA LYS A 190 3.09 13.72 4.49
C LYS A 190 3.55 12.27 4.42
N ALA A 191 2.86 11.42 3.65
CA ALA A 191 3.22 10.02 3.54
C ALA A 191 3.07 9.44 2.12
N TRP A 192 3.93 8.48 1.79
CA TRP A 192 3.79 7.57 0.66
C TRP A 192 3.58 6.15 1.20
N LEU A 193 2.45 5.54 0.88
CA LEU A 193 2.09 4.17 1.24
C LEU A 193 2.29 3.28 0.03
N SER A 194 2.87 2.09 0.22
CA SER A 194 3.17 1.15 -0.86
C SER A 194 3.12 -0.33 -0.46
N GLY A 195 3.33 -1.23 -1.41
CA GLY A 195 3.45 -2.69 -1.24
C GLY A 195 4.51 -3.25 -2.19
N HIS A 196 4.16 -4.23 -3.04
CA HIS A 196 4.93 -4.72 -4.21
C HIS A 196 6.22 -5.51 -3.89
N THR A 197 7.01 -5.07 -2.92
CA THR A 197 8.31 -5.69 -2.62
C THR A 197 8.22 -6.98 -1.78
N HIS A 198 7.01 -7.33 -1.32
CA HIS A 198 6.76 -8.46 -0.43
C HIS A 198 7.70 -8.49 0.77
N SER A 199 8.04 -7.32 1.30
CA SER A 199 9.05 -7.22 2.34
C SER A 199 8.48 -7.65 3.70
N PRO A 200 9.24 -8.40 4.52
CA PRO A 200 8.84 -8.71 5.88
C PRO A 200 8.80 -7.44 6.76
N ILE A 201 8.11 -7.52 7.90
CA ILE A 201 7.85 -6.35 8.76
C ILE A 201 9.11 -5.70 9.37
N ASP A 202 10.24 -6.39 9.33
CA ASP A 202 11.55 -5.97 9.82
C ASP A 202 12.52 -5.56 8.69
N ALA A 203 12.06 -5.56 7.43
CA ALA A 203 12.88 -5.15 6.31
C ALA A 203 13.37 -3.69 6.48
N PRO A 204 14.66 -3.42 6.19
CA PRO A 204 15.18 -2.06 6.20
C PRO A 204 14.33 -1.11 5.35
N GLY A 205 13.83 -0.06 5.99
CA GLY A 205 13.08 0.99 5.31
C GLY A 205 11.59 0.70 5.07
N LEU A 206 11.05 -0.40 5.63
CA LEU A 206 9.61 -0.67 5.60
C LEU A 206 8.79 0.50 6.18
N VAL A 207 9.30 1.13 7.25
CA VAL A 207 8.83 2.43 7.75
C VAL A 207 10.04 3.34 7.84
N THR A 208 10.10 4.37 7.00
CA THR A 208 11.25 5.29 6.97
C THR A 208 10.85 6.69 6.50
N ARG A 209 11.85 7.56 6.32
CA ARG A 209 11.70 8.87 5.71
C ARG A 209 12.51 8.94 4.42
N ALA A 210 11.84 9.26 3.32
CA ALA A 210 12.50 9.51 2.05
C ALA A 210 12.85 11.00 1.92
N ALA A 211 14.06 11.29 1.42
CA ALA A 211 14.47 12.65 1.10
C ALA A 211 13.75 13.16 -0.15
N LEU A 212 13.34 14.42 -0.10
CA LEU A 212 12.75 15.17 -1.20
C LEU A 212 13.66 16.38 -1.53
N PRO A 213 13.56 16.96 -2.73
CA PRO A 213 14.20 18.23 -3.06
C PRO A 213 13.92 19.32 -2.02
N GLY A 214 14.90 20.21 -1.82
CA GLY A 214 14.80 21.29 -0.82
C GLY A 214 14.95 20.83 0.64
N GLY A 215 15.48 19.63 0.89
CA GLY A 215 15.78 19.13 2.24
C GLY A 215 14.58 18.58 3.01
N ARG A 216 13.37 18.68 2.44
CA ARG A 216 12.16 18.11 3.02
C ARG A 216 12.23 16.59 3.03
N LYS A 217 11.56 15.96 4.00
CA LYS A 217 11.40 14.50 4.06
C LYS A 217 9.93 14.13 4.08
N ILE A 218 9.59 12.98 3.52
CA ILE A 218 8.24 12.40 3.58
C ILE A 218 8.30 11.03 4.25
N VAL A 219 7.29 10.67 5.03
CA VAL A 219 7.18 9.33 5.60
C VAL A 219 6.88 8.33 4.49
N THR A 220 7.53 7.18 4.50
CA THR A 220 7.21 6.08 3.59
C THR A 220 6.89 4.84 4.39
N VAL A 221 5.76 4.20 4.10
CA VAL A 221 5.30 2.98 4.76
C VAL A 221 4.98 1.94 3.71
N ASN A 222 5.74 0.85 3.70
CA ASN A 222 5.48 -0.29 2.84
C ASN A 222 4.71 -1.37 3.60
N PHE A 223 3.65 -1.88 3.01
CA PHE A 223 2.84 -2.91 3.62
C PHE A 223 3.52 -4.26 3.37
N SER A 224 3.49 -5.14 4.38
CA SER A 224 3.97 -6.51 4.22
C SER A 224 2.95 -7.29 3.38
N ALA A 225 3.46 -8.15 2.51
CA ALA A 225 2.63 -9.04 1.71
C ALA A 225 1.95 -10.10 2.59
N ILE A 226 0.63 -10.28 2.44
CA ILE A 226 -0.09 -11.36 3.12
C ILE A 226 0.00 -12.67 2.35
N VAL A 227 0.31 -12.65 1.05
CA VAL A 227 0.55 -13.87 0.25
C VAL A 227 1.79 -14.66 0.70
N GLY A 228 2.79 -13.98 1.25
CA GLY A 228 4.11 -14.52 1.57
C GLY A 228 5.17 -13.46 1.30
N VAL A 229 6.32 -13.54 1.95
CA VAL A 229 7.37 -12.50 1.88
C VAL A 229 8.58 -12.97 1.07
N GLY A 230 9.35 -12.02 0.53
CA GLY A 230 10.52 -12.30 -0.28
C GLY A 230 10.21 -12.87 -1.67
N LYS A 231 11.27 -13.34 -2.34
CA LYS A 231 11.19 -13.88 -3.72
C LYS A 231 10.61 -15.29 -3.80
N ILE A 232 10.65 -16.02 -2.69
CA ILE A 232 10.09 -17.37 -2.56
C ILE A 232 9.06 -17.31 -1.45
N ARG A 233 7.79 -17.51 -1.81
CA ARG A 233 6.68 -17.53 -0.85
C ARG A 233 6.75 -18.81 -0.03
N ASP A 234 7.09 -18.71 1.25
CA ASP A 234 7.12 -19.86 2.15
C ASP A 234 5.76 -20.02 2.83
N ALA A 235 5.26 -21.26 2.91
CA ALA A 235 4.00 -21.54 3.59
C ALA A 235 4.05 -21.22 5.10
N SER A 236 5.25 -21.29 5.70
CA SER A 236 5.53 -20.97 7.09
C SER A 236 5.69 -19.47 7.38
N ASP A 237 5.74 -18.63 6.33
CA ASP A 237 5.84 -17.18 6.52
C ASP A 237 4.69 -16.68 7.41
N PRO A 238 4.96 -15.80 8.38
CA PRO A 238 3.90 -15.25 9.20
C PRO A 238 2.95 -14.40 8.35
N VAL A 239 1.64 -14.45 8.66
CA VAL A 239 0.64 -13.58 8.04
C VAL A 239 0.59 -12.29 8.84
N ARG A 240 1.11 -11.20 8.29
CA ARG A 240 1.26 -9.92 9.00
C ARG A 240 0.67 -8.77 8.22
N SER A 241 0.10 -7.80 8.95
CA SER A 241 -0.41 -6.56 8.38
C SER A 241 -0.09 -5.37 9.29
N LEU A 242 -0.34 -4.16 8.77
CA LEU A 242 -0.04 -2.91 9.47
C LEU A 242 -1.33 -2.19 9.87
N TYR A 243 -1.26 -1.39 10.92
CA TYR A 243 -2.34 -0.51 11.37
C TYR A 243 -1.77 0.89 11.55
N LEU A 244 -2.28 1.84 10.76
CA LEU A 244 -1.84 3.24 10.77
C LEU A 244 -2.90 4.09 11.44
N THR A 245 -2.59 4.66 12.61
CA THR A 245 -3.50 5.58 13.30
C THR A 245 -3.07 7.02 13.04
N HIS A 246 -3.95 7.81 12.43
CA HIS A 246 -3.70 9.23 12.13
C HIS A 246 -4.07 10.14 13.31
N PHE A 247 -3.16 11.03 13.68
CA PHE A 247 -3.39 12.15 14.59
C PHE A 247 -2.89 13.44 13.94
N PRO A 248 -3.33 14.62 14.40
CA PRO A 248 -2.72 15.88 14.02
C PRO A 248 -1.19 15.85 14.25
N GLY A 249 -0.41 16.04 13.18
CA GLY A 249 1.06 16.10 13.21
C GLY A 249 1.79 14.75 13.41
N ARG A 250 1.09 13.63 13.63
CA ARG A 250 1.75 12.32 13.86
C ARG A 250 0.94 11.12 13.35
N MET A 251 1.66 10.10 12.92
CA MET A 251 1.15 8.79 12.55
C MET A 251 1.74 7.75 13.51
N GLU A 252 0.89 6.85 14.02
CA GLU A 252 1.33 5.67 14.74
C GLU A 252 1.21 4.44 13.85
N VAL A 253 2.31 3.70 13.70
CA VAL A 253 2.37 2.43 12.95
C VAL A 253 2.45 1.27 13.94
N ARG A 254 1.59 0.27 13.75
CA ARG A 254 1.60 -0.98 14.51
C ARG A 254 1.57 -2.18 13.57
N PHE A 255 2.16 -3.28 14.02
CA PHE A 255 2.25 -4.52 13.25
C PHE A 255 1.50 -5.63 13.96
N ARG A 256 0.67 -6.34 13.21
CA ARG A 256 -0.11 -7.48 13.73
C ARG A 256 0.38 -8.76 13.07
N ASP A 257 0.64 -9.77 13.89
CA ASP A 257 0.80 -11.14 13.44
C ASP A 257 -0.52 -11.86 13.67
N HIS A 258 -1.20 -12.20 12.58
CA HIS A 258 -2.55 -12.79 12.61
C HIS A 258 -2.53 -14.26 12.99
N GLY A 259 -1.43 -14.97 12.67
CA GLY A 259 -1.26 -16.36 13.08
C GLY A 259 -1.04 -16.50 14.58
N GLN A 260 -0.22 -15.61 15.15
CA GLN A 260 0.04 -15.58 16.60
C GLN A 260 -0.97 -14.76 17.39
N ARG A 261 -1.91 -14.08 16.71
CA ARG A 261 -2.85 -13.12 17.31
C ARG A 261 -2.15 -12.15 18.28
N SER A 262 -0.99 -11.63 17.90
CA SER A 262 -0.19 -10.72 18.74
C SER A 262 0.30 -9.47 18.01
N TRP A 263 0.40 -8.35 18.73
CA TRP A 263 1.07 -7.13 18.24
C TRP A 263 2.58 -7.33 18.32
N LYS A 264 3.29 -7.07 17.21
CA LYS A 264 4.73 -7.32 17.12
C LYS A 264 5.54 -6.07 17.41
N GLN A 265 6.76 -6.30 17.89
CA GLN A 265 7.78 -5.27 18.02
C GLN A 265 8.63 -5.25 16.75
N VAL A 266 8.92 -4.05 16.25
CA VAL A 266 9.87 -3.83 15.17
C VAL A 266 10.89 -2.81 15.67
N GLY A 267 12.19 -3.14 15.59
CA GLY A 267 13.25 -2.30 16.17
C GLY A 267 13.07 -2.06 17.67
N GLY A 268 12.56 -3.05 18.42
CA GLY A 268 12.30 -2.95 19.86
C GLY A 268 11.07 -2.12 20.25
N ARG A 269 10.26 -1.65 19.28
CA ARG A 269 9.08 -0.81 19.54
C ARG A 269 7.80 -1.50 19.12
N ARG A 270 6.79 -1.52 20.00
CA ARG A 270 5.42 -1.99 19.69
C ARG A 270 4.62 -0.98 18.84
N VAL A 271 4.98 0.30 18.95
CA VAL A 271 4.36 1.41 18.22
C VAL A 271 5.49 2.27 17.66
N ILE A 272 5.50 2.50 16.35
CA ILE A 272 6.40 3.46 15.71
C ILE A 272 5.63 4.75 15.52
N THR A 273 6.02 5.81 16.23
CA THR A 273 5.45 7.15 16.05
C THR A 273 6.32 7.92 15.05
N VAL A 274 5.69 8.47 14.02
CA VAL A 274 6.36 9.27 13.00
C VAL A 274 5.64 10.60 12.86
N GLU A 275 6.37 11.71 12.89
CA GLU A 275 5.78 13.03 12.64
C GLU A 275 5.41 13.15 11.16
N VAL A 276 4.17 13.53 10.90
CA VAL A 276 3.60 13.74 9.56
C VAL A 276 3.24 15.20 9.41
#